data_AF-A0A9X4GRF3-F1
#
_entry.id   AF-A0A9X4GRF3-F1
#
_cell.length_a   1.000
_cell.length_b   1.000
_cell.length_c   1.000
_cell.angle_alpha   90.00
_cell.angle_beta   90.00
_cell.angle_gamma   90.00
#
_symmetry.space_group_name_H-M   'P 1'
#
loop_
_entity.id
_entity.type
_entity.pdbx_description
1 polymer ?
#
loop_
_entity_poly.entity_id
_entity_poly.type
_entity_poly.pdbx_seq_one_letter_code
_entity_poly.pdbx_strand_id
1 'polypeptide(L)' 'MALLPSVEPQNVDADMMAGEDATPVAAFLDRPKNNKCKYQCSGCGAAVWGKAGLNIRCADCDRDFGEI' A
#
# COMPACT_ATOMS: atom_id res chain seq x y z
N MET A 1 0.20 -32.90 17.18
CA MET A 1 1.03 -31.69 17.10
C MET A 1 1.95 -31.86 15.90
N ALA A 2 1.65 -31.21 14.78
CA ALA A 2 2.45 -31.35 13.56
C ALA A 2 3.69 -30.46 13.65
N LEU A 3 4.87 -31.03 13.49
CA LEU A 3 6.16 -30.34 13.46
C LEU A 3 6.33 -29.70 12.08
N LEU A 4 6.47 -28.38 12.02
CA LEU A 4 6.84 -27.67 10.80
C LEU A 4 8.34 -27.90 10.51
N PRO A 5 8.75 -28.20 9.27
CA PRO A 5 10.16 -28.25 8.94
C PRO A 5 10.77 -26.85 9.02
N SER A 6 11.86 -26.74 9.79
CA SER A 6 12.69 -25.55 9.93
C SER A 6 13.33 -25.22 8.58
N VAL A 7 12.99 -24.07 8.00
CA VAL A 7 13.64 -23.56 6.79
C VAL A 7 14.70 -22.54 7.22
N GLU A 8 15.95 -22.82 6.89
CA GLU A 8 17.06 -21.88 7.09
C GLU A 8 17.12 -20.90 5.90
N PRO A 9 17.28 -19.58 6.14
CA PRO A 9 17.43 -18.62 5.07
C PRO A 9 18.82 -18.76 4.44
N GLN A 10 18.87 -19.15 3.16
CA GLN A 10 20.08 -19.13 2.37
C GLN A 10 20.32 -17.69 1.87
N ASN A 11 21.19 -16.98 2.56
CA ASN A 11 21.84 -15.78 2.07
C ASN A 11 22.66 -16.14 0.83
N VAL A 12 22.21 -15.72 -0.35
CA VAL A 12 23.03 -15.81 -1.56
C VAL A 12 23.97 -14.61 -1.60
N ASP A 13 25.26 -14.95 -1.62
CA ASP A 13 26.39 -14.05 -1.47
C ASP A 13 26.54 -13.09 -2.67
N ALA A 14 27.10 -11.93 -2.35
CA ALA A 14 27.56 -10.94 -3.29
C ALA A 14 28.76 -11.44 -4.10
N ASP A 15 28.75 -11.25 -5.43
CA ASP A 15 29.98 -10.97 -6.16
C ASP A 15 29.75 -10.11 -7.41
N MET A 16 30.81 -9.39 -7.76
CA MET A 16 30.92 -8.17 -8.56
C MET A 16 30.67 -8.33 -10.07
N MET A 17 30.07 -7.30 -10.68
CA MET A 17 30.43 -6.89 -12.05
C MET A 17 30.55 -5.36 -12.13
N ALA A 18 31.67 -4.92 -12.68
CA ALA A 18 32.07 -3.54 -12.79
C ALA A 18 31.52 -2.88 -14.07
N GLY A 19 30.94 -1.68 -13.90
CA GLY A 19 31.11 -0.57 -14.83
C GLY A 19 30.21 -0.52 -16.06
N GLU A 20 29.13 0.26 -15.96
CA GLU A 20 28.76 1.24 -16.98
C GLU A 20 27.89 2.33 -16.35
N ASP A 21 28.09 3.55 -16.84
CA ASP A 21 27.64 4.85 -16.31
C ASP A 21 26.15 4.86 -15.94
N ALA A 22 25.86 4.56 -14.68
CA ALA A 22 24.53 4.70 -14.12
C ALA A 22 24.27 6.19 -13.89
N THR A 23 23.84 6.88 -14.95
CA THR A 23 23.05 8.10 -14.83
C THR A 23 22.06 7.92 -13.68
N PRO A 24 21.98 8.83 -12.69
CA PRO A 24 21.06 8.68 -11.59
C PRO A 24 19.66 8.74 -12.18
N VAL A 25 19.06 7.57 -12.40
CA VAL A 25 17.67 7.42 -12.80
C VAL A 25 16.86 8.21 -11.79
N ALA A 26 16.33 9.34 -12.26
CA ALA A 26 15.45 10.24 -11.55
C ALA A 26 14.10 9.56 -11.27
N ALA A 27 14.10 8.41 -10.60
CA ALA A 27 12.94 7.57 -10.37
C ALA A 27 12.38 7.72 -8.94
N PHE A 28 12.92 8.64 -8.14
CA PHE A 28 12.41 8.94 -6.79
C PHE A 28 11.72 10.31 -6.67
N LEU A 29 11.59 11.04 -7.79
CA LEU A 29 10.62 12.13 -7.96
C LEU A 29 9.36 11.47 -8.53
N ASP A 30 8.43 10.93 -7.78
CA ASP A 30 7.58 11.66 -6.87
C ASP A 30 6.87 10.56 -6.06
N ARG A 31 7.31 10.29 -4.83
CA ARG A 31 6.55 9.39 -3.96
C ARG A 31 5.21 10.09 -3.75
N PRO A 32 4.05 9.58 -4.25
CA PRO A 32 2.82 10.34 -4.22
C PRO A 32 2.53 10.71 -2.78
N LYS A 33 2.76 12.00 -2.50
CA LYS A 33 2.66 12.57 -1.18
C LYS A 33 1.19 12.45 -0.84
N ASN A 34 0.89 11.54 0.08
CA ASN A 34 -0.37 11.42 0.81
C ASN A 34 -1.67 11.73 0.02
N ASN A 35 -1.93 11.06 -1.10
CA ASN A 35 -3.22 11.11 -1.82
C ASN A 35 -4.32 10.24 -1.15
N LYS A 36 -4.32 10.15 0.18
CA LYS A 36 -5.33 9.39 0.93
C LYS A 36 -6.43 10.34 1.36
N CYS A 37 -7.66 10.07 0.93
CA CYS A 37 -8.85 10.75 1.40
C CYS A 37 -9.52 9.93 2.50
N LYS A 38 -10.16 10.63 3.43
CA LYS A 38 -11.00 10.00 4.44
C LYS A 38 -12.43 9.96 3.93
N TYR A 39 -13.06 8.82 4.13
CA TYR A 39 -14.47 8.60 3.81
C TYR A 39 -15.21 8.33 5.10
N GLN A 40 -16.38 8.92 5.28
CA GLN A 40 -17.24 8.66 6.42
C GLN A 40 -18.68 8.39 5.99
N CYS A 41 -19.28 7.34 6.57
CA CYS A 41 -20.69 7.07 6.44
C CYS A 41 -21.49 8.01 7.36
N SER A 42 -22.44 8.76 6.79
CA SER A 42 -23.32 9.68 7.54
C SER A 42 -24.40 8.96 8.36
N GLY A 43 -24.59 7.64 8.17
CA GLY A 43 -25.53 6.84 8.92
C GLY A 43 -24.94 6.25 10.21
N CYS A 44 -23.90 5.42 10.07
CA CYS A 44 -23.29 4.69 11.19
C CYS A 44 -22.01 5.32 11.72
N GLY A 45 -21.46 6.34 11.06
CA GLY A 45 -20.21 6.99 11.46
C GLY A 45 -18.94 6.20 11.12
N ALA A 46 -19.05 5.03 10.49
CA ALA A 46 -17.91 4.25 10.01
C ALA A 46 -17.02 5.11 9.12
N ALA A 47 -15.70 4.99 9.28
CA ALA A 47 -14.73 5.76 8.53
C ALA A 47 -13.62 4.88 7.96
N VAL A 48 -13.23 5.15 6.71
CA VAL A 48 -12.16 4.42 5.99
C VAL A 48 -11.25 5.42 5.28
N TRP A 49 -10.00 5.00 5.02
CA TRP A 49 -9.02 5.82 4.31
C TRP A 49 -8.66 5.13 3.00
N GLY A 50 -8.81 5.84 1.89
CA GLY A 50 -8.60 5.29 0.55
C GLY A 50 -7.99 6.32 -0.38
N LYS A 51 -7.78 5.95 -1.64
CA LYS A 51 -7.45 6.92 -2.68
C LYS A 51 -8.66 7.83 -2.93
N ALA A 52 -8.42 9.09 -3.30
CA ALA A 52 -9.45 10.00 -3.76
C ALA A 52 -10.33 9.39 -4.87
N GLY A 53 -11.62 9.73 -4.90
CA GLY A 53 -12.57 9.28 -5.90
C GLY A 53 -12.99 7.81 -5.81
N LEU A 54 -12.83 7.17 -4.64
CA LEU A 54 -13.35 5.82 -4.44
C LEU A 54 -14.87 5.86 -4.23
N ASN A 55 -15.59 4.95 -4.91
CA ASN A 55 -17.02 4.73 -4.68
C ASN A 55 -17.20 3.65 -3.61
N ILE A 56 -17.40 4.05 -2.35
CA ILE A 56 -17.51 3.14 -1.21
C ILE A 56 -18.95 3.18 -0.70
N ARG A 57 -19.57 2.01 -0.52
CA ARG A 57 -20.92 1.85 0.03
C ARG A 57 -20.86 1.18 1.39
N CYS A 58 -21.65 1.69 2.34
CA CYS A 58 -21.84 1.10 3.65
C CYS A 58 -22.83 -0.06 3.58
N ALA A 59 -22.42 -1.25 4.02
CA ALA A 59 -23.28 -2.43 4.04
C ALA A 59 -24.38 -2.32 5.12
N ASP A 60 -24.10 -1.67 6.26
CA ASP A 60 -25.07 -1.55 7.35
C ASP A 60 -26.14 -0.49 7.07
N CYS A 61 -25.76 0.60 6.42
CA CYS A 61 -26.63 1.74 6.15
C CYS A 61 -27.18 1.78 4.72
N ASP A 62 -26.69 0.88 3.86
CA ASP A 62 -26.98 0.82 2.42
C ASP A 62 -26.82 2.17 1.69
N ARG A 63 -25.84 2.96 2.12
CA ARG A 63 -25.59 4.33 1.66
C ARG A 63 -24.14 4.52 1.28
N ASP A 64 -23.89 5.43 0.35
CA ASP A 64 -22.54 5.75 -0.08
C ASP A 64 -21.81 6.60 0.98
N PHE A 65 -20.52 6.37 1.15
CA PHE A 65 -19.69 7.18 2.03
C PHE A 65 -19.46 8.55 1.42
N GLY A 66 -19.46 9.59 2.25
CA GLY A 66 -19.01 10.93 1.87
C GLY A 66 -17.51 11.09 2.08
N GLU A 67 -16.81 11.73 1.15
CA GLU A 67 -15.43 12.17 1.34
C GLU A 67 -15.40 13.37 2.30
N ILE A 68 -14.51 13.36 3.29
CA ILE A 68 -14.35 14.38 4.35
C ILE A 68 -12.89 14.80 4.55
#